data_AF-A0A971C6E6-F1
#
_entry.id   AF-A0A971C6E6-F1
#
_cell.length_a   1.000
_cell.length_b   1.000
_cell.length_c   1.000
_cell.angle_alpha   90.00
_cell.angle_beta   90.00
_cell.angle_gamma   90.00
#
_symmetry.space_group_name_H-M   'P 1'
#
loop_
_entity.id
_entity.type
_entity.pdbx_description
1 polymer ?
#
loop_
_entity_poly.entity_id
_entity_poly.type
_entity_poly.pdbx_seq_one_letter_code
_entity_poly.pdbx_strand_id
1 'polypeptide(L)' 'MRPNSFDWQDEVKRPHHEIISFEYPLYDGYSTQEATQAYQNAVDEGINAHWYINGNLYRTSGKPSSVAV' A
#
# COMPACT_ATOMS: atom_id res chain seq x y z
N MET A 1 -11.85 38.07 -19.95
CA MET A 1 -11.03 37.18 -19.12
C MET A 1 -11.94 36.22 -18.38
N ARG A 2 -11.73 34.90 -18.49
CA ARG A 2 -12.48 33.90 -17.72
C ARG A 2 -11.79 33.71 -16.38
N PRO A 3 -12.49 33.81 -15.23
CA PRO A 3 -11.87 33.53 -13.95
C PRO A 3 -11.59 32.03 -13.84
N ASN A 4 -10.32 31.71 -13.65
CA ASN A 4 -9.76 30.59 -12.92
C ASN A 4 -10.78 29.56 -12.41
N SER A 5 -11.19 28.60 -13.24
CA SER A 5 -11.78 27.34 -12.76
C SER A 5 -10.64 26.43 -12.30
N PHE A 6 -10.03 26.79 -11.18
CA PHE A 6 -9.14 25.92 -10.42
C PHE A 6 -9.91 25.46 -9.20
N ASP A 7 -10.74 24.44 -9.39
CA ASP A 7 -11.31 23.69 -8.28
C ASP A 7 -11.49 22.24 -8.75
N TRP A 8 -10.40 21.49 -8.65
CA TRP A 8 -10.49 20.05 -8.45
C TRP A 8 -10.07 19.81 -7.00
N GLN A 9 -10.95 20.17 -6.06
CA GLN A 9 -10.93 19.72 -4.67
C GLN A 9 -11.25 18.20 -4.55
N ASP A 10 -10.71 17.41 -5.47
CA ASP A 10 -10.46 16.00 -5.24
C ASP A 10 -8.93 15.90 -5.19
N GLU A 11 -8.36 16.32 -4.07
CA GLU A 11 -7.14 15.68 -3.60
C GLU A 11 -7.52 14.21 -3.46
N VAL A 12 -7.38 13.45 -4.55
CA VAL A 12 -7.44 11.99 -4.55
C VAL A 12 -6.31 11.61 -3.61
N LYS A 13 -6.59 11.57 -2.31
CA LYS A 13 -5.62 11.30 -1.26
C LYS A 13 -4.99 9.99 -1.67
N ARG A 14 -3.77 10.08 -2.19
CA ARG A 14 -3.07 8.91 -2.68
C ARG A 14 -3.05 7.93 -1.51
N PRO A 15 -3.40 6.66 -1.73
CA PRO A 15 -3.40 5.69 -0.65
C PRO A 15 -2.02 5.72 0.01
N HIS A 16 -2.00 5.97 1.31
CA HIS A 16 -0.78 5.88 2.10
C HIS A 16 -0.44 4.40 2.23
N HIS A 17 0.81 4.03 1.96
CA HIS A 17 1.30 2.67 2.00
C HIS A 17 2.39 2.58 3.07
N GLU A 18 2.17 1.71 4.04
CA GLU A 18 3.09 1.47 5.16
C GLU A 18 3.44 -0.01 5.17
N ILE A 19 4.71 -0.35 5.16
CA ILE A 19 5.18 -1.73 5.24
C ILE A 19 6.01 -1.86 6.49
N ILE A 20 5.60 -2.76 7.38
CA ILE A 20 6.19 -2.92 8.71
C ILE A 20 6.51 -4.40 8.93
N SER A 21 7.72 -4.70 9.41
CA SER A 21 8.12 -6.04 9.82
C SER A 21 8.59 -6.02 11.27
N PHE A 22 7.91 -6.75 12.17
CA PHE A 22 8.28 -6.87 13.60
C PHE A 22 8.82 -5.55 14.20
N GLU A 23 8.03 -4.48 14.14
CA GLU A 23 8.35 -3.14 14.67
C GLU A 23 9.33 -2.29 13.84
N TYR A 24 9.87 -2.80 12.74
CA TYR A 24 10.69 -2.04 11.80
C TYR A 24 9.88 -1.58 10.57
N PRO A 25 9.71 -0.27 10.34
CA PRO A 25 9.11 0.24 9.11
C PRO A 25 10.08 0.05 7.94
N LEU A 26 9.69 -0.77 6.97
CA LEU A 26 10.42 -1.04 5.73
C LEU A 26 10.10 -0.01 4.63
N TYR A 27 8.88 0.52 4.64
CA TYR A 27 8.45 1.57 3.71
C TYR A 27 7.32 2.40 4.33
N ASP A 28 7.35 3.71 4.12
CA ASP A 28 6.31 4.67 4.50
C ASP A 28 6.22 5.70 3.37
N GLY A 29 5.06 5.82 2.73
CA GLY A 29 4.91 6.73 1.60
C GLY A 29 3.63 6.54 0.82
N TYR A 30 3.54 7.21 -0.34
CA TYR A 30 2.31 7.24 -1.15
C TYR A 30 2.47 6.55 -2.51
N SER A 31 3.63 5.93 -2.77
CA SER A 31 3.93 5.28 -4.04
C SER A 31 3.66 3.79 -3.96
N THR A 32 2.67 3.31 -4.70
CA THR A 32 2.34 1.88 -4.77
C THR A 32 3.48 1.06 -5.37
N GLN A 33 4.26 1.61 -6.31
CA GLN A 33 5.41 0.91 -6.91
C GLN A 33 6.51 0.64 -5.88
N GLU A 34 6.89 1.66 -5.12
CA GLU A 34 7.93 1.51 -4.09
C GLU A 34 7.47 0.60 -2.95
N ALA A 35 6.21 0.74 -2.53
CA ALA A 35 5.61 -0.17 -1.55
C ALA A 35 5.65 -1.62 -2.05
N THR A 36 5.24 -1.88 -3.30
CA THR A 36 5.28 -3.23 -3.88
C THR A 36 6.70 -3.79 -3.90
N GLN A 37 7.69 -2.97 -4.28
CA GLN A 37 9.08 -3.39 -4.29
C GLN A 37 9.61 -3.72 -2.89
N ALA A 38 9.32 -2.87 -1.89
CA ALA A 38 9.73 -3.11 -0.51
C ALA A 38 9.06 -4.36 0.07
N TYR A 39 7.78 -4.58 -0.22
CA TYR A 39 7.07 -5.80 0.17
C TYR A 39 7.69 -7.04 -0.49
N GLN A 40 7.97 -6.97 -1.80
CA GLN A 40 8.54 -8.08 -2.56
C GLN A 40 9.95 -8.44 -2.09
N ASN A 41 10.79 -7.44 -1.80
CA ASN A 41 12.12 -7.65 -1.23
C ASN A 41 12.02 -8.33 0.13
N ALA A 42 11.12 -7.86 1.01
CA ALA A 42 10.91 -8.48 2.31
C ALA A 42 10.47 -9.94 2.19
N VAL A 43 9.57 -10.25 1.26
CA VAL A 43 9.13 -11.63 0.99
C VAL A 43 10.28 -12.50 0.46
N ASP A 44 11.11 -11.97 -0.45
CA ASP A 44 12.27 -12.67 -1.02
C ASP A 44 13.33 -12.98 0.06
N GLU A 45 13.57 -12.04 0.96
CA GLU A 45 14.45 -12.21 2.13
C GLU A 45 13.84 -13.09 3.23
N GLY A 46 12.59 -13.54 3.09
CA GLY A 46 11.89 -14.34 4.11
C GLY A 46 11.47 -13.54 5.35
N ILE A 47 11.41 -12.21 5.25
CA ILE A 47 11.00 -11.28 6.29
C ILE A 47 9.47 -11.27 6.39
N ASN A 48 8.95 -11.33 7.62
CA ASN A 48 7.52 -11.24 7.88
C ASN A 48 7.04 -9.77 7.83
N ALA A 49 6.84 -9.25 6.62
CA ALA A 49 6.32 -7.91 6.40
C ALA A 49 4.79 -7.87 6.35
N HIS A 50 4.20 -6.86 6.98
CA HIS A 50 2.80 -6.49 6.89
C HIS A 50 2.67 -5.22 6.07
N TRP A 51 1.83 -5.26 5.04
CA TRP A 51 1.51 -4.08 4.24
C TRP A 51 0.21 -3.48 4.73
N TYR A 52 0.19 -2.19 5.05
CA TYR A 52 -0.96 -1.40 5.41
C TYR A 52 -1.22 -0.34 4.33
N ILE A 53 -2.49 -0.13 4.00
CA ILE A 53 -2.95 0.91 3.08
C ILE A 53 -3.94 1.81 3.81
N ASN A 54 -3.61 3.09 3.98
CA ASN A 54 -4.35 4.05 4.79
C ASN A 54 -4.65 3.51 6.20
N GLY A 55 -3.65 2.89 6.85
CA GLY A 55 -3.79 2.24 8.16
C GLY A 55 -4.57 0.91 8.18
N ASN A 56 -5.10 0.44 7.05
CA ASN A 56 -5.77 -0.86 6.97
C ASN A 56 -4.80 -1.94 6.50
N LEU A 57 -4.71 -3.06 7.22
CA LEU A 57 -3.84 -4.16 6.84
C LEU A 57 -4.27 -4.71 5.46
N TYR A 58 -3.44 -4.47 4.46
CA TYR A 58 -3.54 -5.02 3.12
C TYR A 58 -3.13 -6.48 3.17
N ARG A 59 -4.12 -7.32 3.41
CA ARG A 59 -3.94 -8.76 3.34
C ARG A 59 -3.84 -9.13 1.86
N THR A 60 -2.61 -9.33 1.39
CA THR A 60 -2.34 -10.17 0.22
C THR A 60 -2.64 -11.63 0.61
N SER A 61 -3.87 -11.91 1.03
CA SER A 61 -4.30 -13.25 1.40
C SER A 61 -4.13 -14.10 0.15
N GLY A 62 -3.10 -14.95 0.16
CA GLY A 62 -2.73 -15.79 -0.96
C GLY A 62 -3.94 -16.60 -1.41
N LYS A 63 -4.32 -16.42 -2.67
CA LYS A 63 -5.39 -17.13 -3.39
C LYS A 63 -6.81 -16.81 -2.88
N PRO A 64 -7.83 -16.72 -3.76
CA PRO A 64 -9.17 -17.08 -3.31
C PRO A 64 -9.03 -18.46 -2.67
N SER A 65 -9.53 -18.64 -1.45
CA SER A 65 -9.86 -20.00 -1.04
C SER A 65 -10.79 -20.52 -2.12
N SER A 66 -10.32 -21.47 -2.96
CA SER A 66 -11.24 -22.35 -3.65
C SER A 66 -12.06 -22.97 -2.53
N VAL A 67 -13.26 -22.42 -2.32
CA VAL A 67 -14.35 -23.16 -1.72
C VAL A 67 -14.53 -24.33 -2.68
N ALA A 68 -13.92 -25.45 -2.33
CA ALA A 68 -14.30 -26.73 -2.87
C ALA A 68 -15.74 -26.95 -2.40
N VAL A 69 -16.68 -26.79 -3.33
CA VAL A 69 -18.03 -27.35 -3.28
C VAL A 69 -18.13 -28.42 -4.35
#